data_AF-A0A3N5VEF4-F1
#
_entry.id   AF-A0A3N5VEF4-F1
#
_cell.length_a   1.000
_cell.length_b   1.000
_cell.length_c   1.000
_cell.angle_alpha   90.00
_cell.angle_beta   90.00
_cell.angle_gamma   90.00
#
_symmetry.space_group_name_H-M   'P 1'
#
loop_
_entity.id
_entity.type
_entity.pdbx_description
1 polymer ?
#
loop_
_entity_poly.entity_id
_entity_poly.type
_entity_poly.pdbx_seq_one_letter_code
_entity_poly.pdbx_strand_id
1 'polypeptide(L)' 'MSYILEVQEDENGELYITFPEEVIEELGWQEGDILNWDVRGEGIVISKVHEASGYEVIEE' A
#
# COMPACT_ATOMS: atom_id res chain seq x y z
N MET A 1 3.96 16.55 -0.67
CA MET A 1 2.67 16.68 -1.38
C MET A 1 1.56 16.11 -0.50
N SER A 2 0.31 16.48 -0.72
CA SER A 2 -0.84 15.98 0.05
C SER A 2 -2.00 15.71 -0.89
N TYR A 3 -2.61 14.54 -0.75
CA TYR A 3 -3.74 14.08 -1.56
C TYR A 3 -4.90 13.71 -0.65
N ILE A 4 -6.11 13.90 -1.15
CA ILE A 4 -7.33 13.35 -0.56
C ILE A 4 -7.86 12.35 -1.58
N LEU A 5 -7.92 11.09 -1.19
CA LEU A 5 -8.35 9.98 -2.03
C LEU A 5 -9.66 9.41 -1.46
N GLU A 6 -10.54 8.98 -2.35
CA GLU A 6 -11.75 8.26 -1.98
C GLU A 6 -11.42 6.77 -1.83
N VAL A 7 -11.96 6.15 -0.77
CA VAL A 7 -11.90 4.70 -0.58
C VAL A 7 -12.95 4.06 -1.48
N GLN A 8 -12.53 3.12 -2.31
CA GLN A 8 -13.38 2.40 -3.26
C GLN A 8 -13.62 0.97 -2.75
N GLU A 9 -14.67 0.33 -3.27
CA GLU A 9 -15.03 -1.07 -2.97
C GLU A 9 -15.00 -1.85 -4.29
N ASP A 10 -14.37 -3.02 -4.29
CA ASP A 10 -14.30 -3.90 -5.45
C ASP A 10 -15.55 -4.79 -5.58
N GLU A 11 -15.60 -5.65 -6.60
CA GLU A 11 -16.74 -6.56 -6.84
C GLU A 11 -16.94 -7.61 -5.72
N ASN A 12 -15.92 -7.83 -4.88
CA ASN A 12 -15.92 -8.78 -3.76
C ASN A 12 -16.25 -8.10 -2.42
N GLY A 13 -16.42 -6.78 -2.40
CA GLY A 13 -16.64 -6.00 -1.18
C GLY A 13 -15.36 -5.60 -0.45
N GLU A 14 -14.19 -5.73 -1.09
CA GLU A 14 -12.91 -5.34 -0.51
C GLU A 14 -12.61 -3.85 -0.76
N LEU A 15 -12.14 -3.17 0.28
CA LEU A 15 -11.85 -1.75 0.22
C LEU A 15 -10.43 -1.50 -0.29
N TYR A 16 -10.28 -0.60 -1.25
CA TYR A 16 -8.98 -0.20 -1.78
C TYR A 16 -8.89 1.30 -2.06
N ILE A 17 -7.66 1.79 -2.21
CA ILE A 17 -7.34 3.14 -2.68
C ILE A 17 -6.38 3.05 -3.87
N THR A 18 -6.45 4.02 -4.77
CA THR A 18 -5.51 4.13 -5.90
C THR A 18 -4.51 5.25 -5.63
N PHE A 19 -3.24 4.90 -5.54
CA PHE A 19 -2.18 5.90 -5.39
C PHE A 19 -2.02 6.73 -6.68
N PRO A 20 -1.82 8.06 -6.59
CA PRO A 20 -1.50 8.88 -7.75
C PRO A 20 -0.21 8.40 -8.45
N GLU A 21 -0.19 8.46 -9.78
CA GLU A 21 0.94 8.01 -10.62
C GLU A 21 2.26 8.69 -10.22
N GLU A 22 2.22 10.00 -9.97
CA GLU A 22 3.40 10.77 -9.54
C GLU A 22 4.01 10.29 -8.22
N VAL A 23 3.19 9.78 -7.29
CA VAL A 23 3.67 9.22 -6.01
C VAL A 23 4.34 7.87 -6.23
N ILE A 24 3.77 7.05 -7.12
CA ILE A 24 4.34 5.74 -7.49
C ILE A 24 5.70 5.94 -8.16
N GLU A 25 5.79 6.88 -9.11
CA GLU A 25 7.02 7.19 -9.84
C GLU A 25 8.10 7.76 -8.91
N GLU A 26 7.76 8.73 -8.05
CA GLU A 26 8.72 9.36 -7.12
C GLU A 26 9.32 8.35 -6.13
N LEU A 27 8.49 7.41 -5.65
CA LEU A 27 8.93 6.35 -4.73
C LEU A 27 9.58 5.16 -5.44
N GLY A 28 9.53 5.13 -6.78
CA GLY A 28 10.05 4.04 -7.60
C GLY A 28 9.34 2.70 -7.36
N TRP A 29 8.05 2.74 -7.01
CA TRP A 29 7.23 1.54 -6.85
C TRP A 29 6.81 1.00 -8.22
N GLN A 30 6.66 -0.32 -8.30
CA GLN A 30 6.27 -1.05 -9.49
C GLN A 30 5.22 -2.10 -9.14
N GLU A 31 4.42 -2.51 -10.12
CA GLU A 31 3.50 -3.61 -9.94
C GLU A 31 4.24 -4.88 -9.48
N GLY A 32 3.69 -5.55 -8.46
CA GLY A 32 4.31 -6.71 -7.82
C GLY A 32 5.26 -6.38 -6.67
N ASP A 33 5.54 -5.11 -6.38
CA ASP A 33 6.27 -4.73 -5.16
C ASP A 33 5.48 -5.09 -3.90
N ILE A 34 6.18 -5.59 -2.88
CA ILE A 34 5.61 -5.86 -1.56
C ILE A 34 5.71 -4.59 -0.72
N LEU A 35 4.57 -4.14 -0.19
CA LEU A 35 4.47 -2.99 0.68
C LEU A 35 4.19 -3.44 2.12
N ASN A 36 4.89 -2.83 3.08
CA ASN A 36 4.59 -2.95 4.49
C ASN A 36 3.60 -1.86 4.91
N TRP A 37 2.52 -2.28 5.57
CA TRP A 37 1.47 -1.43 6.10
C TRP A 37 1.61 -1.36 7.62
N ASP A 38 2.22 -0.28 8.12
CA ASP A 38 2.43 -0.06 9.55
C ASP A 38 1.34 0.85 10.12
N VAL A 39 0.34 0.26 10.77
CA VAL A 39 -0.79 0.96 11.37
C VAL A 39 -0.37 1.62 12.68
N ARG A 40 -0.53 2.94 12.78
CA ARG A 40 -0.13 3.75 13.94
C ARG A 40 -1.27 4.66 14.37
N GLY A 41 -2.06 4.18 15.34
CA GLY A 41 -3.23 4.92 15.84
C GLY A 41 -4.27 5.10 14.73
N GLU A 42 -4.56 6.35 14.37
CA GLU A 42 -5.50 6.69 13.29
C GLU A 42 -4.84 6.81 11.91
N GLY A 43 -3.52 6.61 11.82
CA GLY A 43 -2.76 6.71 10.58
C GLY A 43 -2.12 5.39 10.17
N ILE A 44 -1.71 5.31 8.91
CA ILE A 44 -0.96 4.18 8.35
C ILE A 44 0.30 4.74 7.68
N VAL A 45 1.44 4.14 7.97
CA VAL A 45 2.70 4.40 7.26
C VAL A 45 2.95 3.25 6.30
N ILE A 46 3.08 3.57 5.00
CA ILE A 46 3.31 2.58 3.95
C ILE A 46 4.75 2.74 3.44
N SER A 47 5.47 1.63 3.36
CA SER A 47 6.86 1.59 2.89
C SER A 47 7.12 0.34 2.07
N LYS A 48 7.93 0.43 1.00
CA LYS A 48 8.37 -0.73 0.23
C LYS A 48 9.25 -1.64 1.09
N VAL A 49 9.01 -2.94 1.02
CA VAL A 49 9.85 -3.94 1.67
C VAL A 49 11.12 -4.12 0.85
N HIS A 50 12.28 -3.86 1.46
CA HIS A 50 13.58 -3.97 0.79
C HIS A 50 14.15 -5.40 0.79
N GLU A 51 13.78 -6.24 1.75
CA GLU A 51 14.15 -7.65 1.81
C GLU A 51 12.91 -8.50 2.11
N ALA A 52 12.50 -9.33 1.14
CA ALA A 52 11.39 -10.26 1.29
C ALA A 52 11.70 -11.44 2.24
N SER A 53 12.92 -11.51 2.79
CA SER A 53 13.39 -12.60 3.65
C SER A 53 12.83 -12.57 5.08
N GLY A 54 12.10 -11.52 5.45
CA GLY A 54 11.58 -11.32 6.82
C GLY A 54 10.06 -11.40 6.99
N TYR A 55 9.30 -11.61 5.92
CA TYR A 55 7.83 -11.64 5.98
C TYR A 55 7.32 -13.02 5.55
N GLU A 56 6.66 -13.72 6.48
CA GLU A 56 5.86 -14.88 6.14
C GLU A 56 4.47 -14.38 5.69
N VAL A 57 4.04 -14.80 4.49
CA VAL A 57 2.64 -14.65 4.10
C VAL A 57 1.83 -15.49 5.06
N ILE A 58 1.06 -14.83 5.93
CA ILE A 58 0.11 -15.53 6.79
C ILE A 58 -1.05 -15.90 5.87
N GLU A 59 -1.08 -17.14 5.40
CA GLU A 59 -2.29 -17.70 4.80
C GLU A 59 -3.31 -17.92 5.93
N GLU A 60 -4.50 -17.31 5.82
CA GLU A 60 -5.64 -17.61 6.69
C GLU A 60 -6.27 -18.97 6.36
#